data_AF-A0A1E3P0A5-F1
#
_entry.id   AF-A0A1E3P0A5-F1
#
_cell.length_a   1.000
_cell.length_b   1.000
_cell.length_c   1.000
_cell.angle_alpha   90.00
_cell.angle_beta   90.00
_cell.angle_gamma   90.00
#
_symmetry.space_group_name_H-M   'P 1'
#
loop_
_entity.id
_entity.type
_entity.pdbx_description
1 polymer ?
#
loop_
_entity_poly.entity_id
_entity_poly.type
_entity_poly.pdbx_seq_one_letter_code
_entity_poly.pdbx_strand_id
1 'polypeptide(L)'
;RFFVIKSFNEQDIISSFTHEVWSSTDLGNNRLSKAFNSMRNSNLKRIFLFFSVNGSGQFCGIAEMKSKIVKKNDGNNEVDDDIWLDSSRWKGKFKIQWLLIKEIFILDILKFQLIYNSNNHNEFEMRPVTNSRDTQELPFEIGEQMIQIFKDVDSKTSFLQKMV
;
A
#
# COMPACT_ATOMS: atom_id res chain seq x y z
N ARG A 1 -1.20 9.75 -7.00
CA ARG A 1 -0.95 8.38 -7.51
C ARG A 1 -1.41 7.39 -6.46
N PHE A 2 -1.77 6.19 -6.87
CA PHE A 2 -2.47 5.22 -6.02
C PHE A 2 -1.82 3.86 -6.17
N PHE A 3 -1.51 3.20 -5.06
CA PHE A 3 -0.90 1.87 -5.09
C PHE A 3 -1.59 0.94 -4.09
N VAL A 4 -1.76 -0.32 -4.49
CA VAL A 4 -2.10 -1.40 -3.55
C VAL A 4 -0.84 -1.84 -2.84
N ILE A 5 -0.90 -1.98 -1.53
CA ILE A 5 0.15 -2.52 -0.68
C ILE A 5 -0.33 -3.83 -0.06
N LYS A 6 0.45 -4.90 -0.24
CA LYS A 6 0.13 -6.22 0.27
C LYS A 6 1.09 -6.60 1.39
N SER A 7 0.55 -6.77 2.59
CA SER A 7 1.31 -7.34 3.72
C SER A 7 1.14 -8.86 3.78
N PHE A 8 2.18 -9.57 4.24
CA PHE A 8 2.08 -11.00 4.52
C PHE A 8 1.37 -11.29 5.84
N ASN A 9 1.41 -10.36 6.77
CA ASN A 9 0.93 -10.55 8.12
C ASN A 9 0.35 -9.24 8.68
N GLU A 10 -0.50 -9.38 9.70
CA GLU A 10 -1.16 -8.23 10.35
C GLU A 10 -0.20 -7.50 11.30
N GLN A 11 0.80 -8.20 11.86
CA GLN A 11 1.81 -7.63 12.76
C GLN A 11 2.59 -6.49 12.09
N ASP A 12 2.98 -6.64 10.82
CA ASP A 12 3.66 -5.60 10.04
C ASP A 12 2.74 -4.39 9.82
N ILE A 13 1.42 -4.58 9.69
CA ILE A 13 0.45 -3.47 9.59
C ILE A 13 0.40 -2.69 10.92
N ILE A 14 0.35 -3.39 12.05
CA ILE A 14 0.35 -2.78 13.39
C ILE A 14 1.66 -2.03 13.64
N SER A 15 2.78 -2.63 13.25
CA SER A 15 4.11 -2.01 13.36
C SER A 15 4.21 -0.75 12.50
N SER A 16 3.70 -0.81 11.27
CA SER A 16 3.61 0.32 10.34
C SER A 16 2.76 1.46 10.88
N PHE A 17 1.64 1.14 11.53
CA PHE A 17 0.80 2.13 12.21
C PHE A 17 1.52 2.77 13.39
N THR A 18 2.16 1.97 14.22
CA THR A 18 2.84 2.43 15.46
C THR A 18 4.05 3.33 15.16
N HIS A 19 4.82 3.01 14.11
CA HIS A 19 6.08 3.68 13.80
C HIS A 19 5.99 4.63 12.59
N GLU A 20 4.81 4.75 11.96
CA GLU A 20 4.57 5.59 10.78
C GLU A 20 5.56 5.36 9.62
N VAL A 21 5.93 4.10 9.40
CA VAL A 21 6.86 3.71 8.32
C VAL A 21 6.35 2.49 7.58
N TRP A 22 6.81 2.33 6.34
CA TRP A 22 6.59 1.11 5.56
C TRP A 22 7.85 0.68 4.83
N SER A 23 7.91 -0.62 4.52
CA SER A 23 8.84 -1.22 3.58
C SER A 23 8.09 -2.17 2.65
N SER A 24 8.48 -2.17 1.37
CA SER A 24 8.08 -3.22 0.42
C SER A 24 9.30 -4.06 0.04
N THR A 25 9.13 -4.98 -0.91
CA THR A 25 10.22 -5.73 -1.54
C THR A 25 11.16 -4.78 -2.30
N ASP A 26 12.38 -5.23 -2.64
CA ASP A 26 13.32 -4.42 -3.43
C ASP A 26 12.68 -3.89 -4.73
N LEU A 27 11.90 -4.72 -5.43
CA LEU A 27 11.18 -4.31 -6.63
C LEU A 27 10.08 -3.27 -6.33
N GLY A 28 9.30 -3.49 -5.28
CA GLY A 28 8.23 -2.59 -4.89
C GLY A 28 8.76 -1.24 -4.40
N ASN A 29 9.81 -1.24 -3.58
CA ASN A 29 10.54 -0.05 -3.15
C ASN A 29 11.07 0.75 -4.35
N ASN A 30 11.63 0.08 -5.36
CA ASN A 30 12.08 0.74 -6.58
C ASN A 30 10.92 1.40 -7.36
N ARG A 31 9.75 0.75 -7.44
CA ARG A 31 8.54 1.31 -8.08
C ARG A 31 8.04 2.55 -7.34
N LEU A 32 7.88 2.44 -6.02
CA LEU A 32 7.41 3.56 -5.18
C LEU A 32 8.40 4.72 -5.19
N SER A 33 9.71 4.44 -5.18
CA SER A 33 10.76 5.47 -5.30
C SER A 33 10.67 6.23 -6.63
N LYS A 34 10.51 5.52 -7.75
CA LYS A 34 10.29 6.16 -9.06
C LYS A 34 9.05 7.04 -9.04
N ALA A 35 7.96 6.57 -8.44
CA ALA A 35 6.73 7.33 -8.34
C ALA A 35 6.89 8.58 -7.49
N PHE A 36 7.52 8.47 -6.32
CA PHE A 36 7.79 9.58 -5.42
C PHE A 36 8.69 10.64 -6.09
N ASN A 37 9.77 10.19 -6.74
CA ASN A 37 10.70 11.09 -7.43
C ASN A 37 10.07 11.80 -8.63
N SER A 38 9.22 11.12 -9.40
CA SER A 38 8.53 11.73 -10.56
C SER A 38 7.61 12.90 -10.20
N MET A 39 7.23 13.04 -8.93
CA MET A 39 6.31 14.09 -8.47
C MET A 39 7.03 15.26 -7.81
N ARG A 40 8.37 15.21 -7.64
CA ARG A 40 9.15 16.30 -7.02
C ARG A 40 9.04 17.64 -7.74
N ASN A 41 8.76 17.63 -9.05
CA ASN A 41 8.62 18.83 -9.87
C ASN A 41 7.15 19.24 -10.11
N SER A 42 6.19 18.65 -9.38
CA SER A 42 4.76 18.89 -9.55
C SER A 42 4.16 19.50 -8.29
N ASN A 43 3.43 20.61 -8.42
CA ASN A 43 3.00 21.45 -7.30
C ASN A 43 2.04 20.78 -6.29
N LEU A 44 1.40 19.65 -6.63
CA LEU A 44 0.52 18.93 -5.70
C LEU A 44 0.23 17.52 -6.23
N LYS A 45 1.04 16.51 -5.88
CA LYS A 45 0.64 15.10 -6.07
C LYS A 45 1.09 14.22 -4.90
N ARG A 46 0.10 13.71 -4.18
CA ARG A 46 0.25 12.73 -3.08
C ARG A 46 0.33 11.30 -3.63
N ILE A 47 1.00 10.40 -2.90
CA ILE A 47 0.89 8.96 -3.12
C ILE A 47 0.01 8.39 -2.03
N PHE A 48 -1.10 7.78 -2.42
CA PHE A 48 -1.96 7.02 -1.53
C PHE A 48 -1.65 5.53 -1.67
N LEU A 49 -1.63 4.85 -0.54
CA LEU A 49 -1.30 3.45 -0.36
C LEU A 49 -2.51 2.76 0.26
N PHE A 50 -3.11 1.82 -0.47
CA PHE A 50 -4.24 1.01 -0.01
C PHE A 50 -3.71 -0.30 0.55
N PHE A 51 -3.78 -0.47 1.87
CA PHE A 51 -3.23 -1.63 2.56
C PHE A 51 -4.21 -2.79 2.61
N SER A 52 -3.71 -4.00 2.36
CA SER A 52 -4.47 -5.24 2.50
C SER A 52 -3.54 -6.39 2.90
N VAL A 53 -3.93 -7.16 3.91
CA VAL A 53 -3.19 -8.37 4.31
C VAL A 53 -3.54 -9.51 3.34
N ASN A 54 -2.54 -10.29 2.92
CA ASN A 54 -2.75 -11.44 2.06
C ASN A 54 -3.72 -12.44 2.69
N GLY A 55 -4.71 -12.89 1.91
CA GLY A 55 -5.73 -13.83 2.38
C GLY A 55 -6.81 -13.24 3.31
N SER A 56 -6.75 -11.96 3.67
CA SER A 56 -7.71 -11.35 4.61
C SER A 56 -9.11 -11.10 4.04
N GLY A 57 -9.28 -11.10 2.71
CA GLY A 57 -10.57 -10.80 2.09
C GLY A 57 -10.98 -9.32 2.15
N GLN A 58 -10.10 -8.42 2.58
CA GLN A 58 -10.41 -7.01 2.82
C GLN A 58 -9.19 -6.08 2.61
N PHE A 59 -9.45 -4.79 2.46
CA PHE A 59 -8.48 -3.73 2.68
C PHE A 59 -8.62 -3.18 4.10
N CYS A 60 -7.53 -2.84 4.76
CA CYS A 60 -7.51 -2.44 6.17
C CYS A 60 -7.25 -0.95 6.41
N GLY A 61 -6.88 -0.20 5.37
CA GLY A 61 -6.71 1.25 5.49
C GLY A 61 -6.01 1.91 4.31
N ILE A 62 -5.89 3.23 4.43
CA ILE A 62 -5.21 4.11 3.48
C ILE A 62 -4.14 4.90 4.22
N ALA A 63 -2.93 4.95 3.66
CA ALA A 63 -1.88 5.86 4.10
C ALA A 63 -1.34 6.72 2.96
N GLU A 64 -0.70 7.84 3.30
CA GLU A 64 0.04 8.68 2.37
C GLU A 64 1.55 8.40 2.50
N MET A 65 2.28 8.24 1.39
CA MET A 65 3.75 8.21 1.42
C MET A 65 4.31 9.61 1.68
N LYS A 66 5.10 9.77 2.74
CA LYS A 66 5.61 11.08 3.21
C LYS A 66 7.08 11.33 2.94
N SER A 67 7.86 10.29 2.64
CA SER A 67 9.30 10.44 2.36
C SER A 67 9.76 9.58 1.20
N LYS A 68 10.96 9.91 0.69
CA LYS A 68 11.75 8.96 -0.12
C LYS A 68 12.10 7.72 0.71
N ILE A 69 12.40 6.63 0.02
CA ILE A 69 12.93 5.40 0.63
C ILE A 69 14.39 5.63 1.03
N VAL A 70 14.74 5.23 2.24
CA VAL A 70 16.10 5.18 2.77
C VAL A 70 16.49 3.71 2.85
N LYS A 71 17.62 3.33 2.24
CA LYS A 71 18.08 1.94 2.27
C LYS A 71 18.82 1.66 3.57
N LYS A 72 18.75 0.41 4.05
CA LYS A 72 19.41 -0.01 5.30
C LYS A 72 20.94 0.19 5.28
N ASN A 73 21.54 0.18 4.08
CA ASN A 73 22.98 0.33 3.90
C ASN A 73 23.44 1.78 3.60
N ASP A 74 22.58 2.80 3.73
CA ASP A 74 22.94 4.20 3.41
C ASP A 74 23.78 4.90 4.52
N GLY A 75 24.35 4.15 5.47
CA GLY A 75 25.25 4.67 6.51
C GLY A 75 24.60 5.55 7.60
N ASN A 76 23.26 5.68 7.56
CA ASN A 76 22.47 6.39 8.56
C ASN A 76 21.86 5.39 9.55
N ASN A 77 22.25 5.48 10.82
CA ASN A 77 21.78 4.62 11.93
C ASN A 77 20.26 4.69 12.19
N GLU A 78 19.51 5.60 11.56
CA GLU A 78 18.05 5.70 11.71
C GLU A 78 17.29 4.52 11.07
N VAL A 79 17.94 3.68 10.26
CA VAL A 79 17.29 2.54 9.57
C VAL A 79 17.27 1.26 10.40
N ASP A 80 17.96 1.22 11.54
CA ASP A 80 18.30 -0.04 12.22
C ASP A 80 17.26 -0.62 13.19
N ASP A 81 16.19 0.10 13.53
CA ASP A 81 15.13 -0.49 14.33
C ASP A 81 14.38 -1.55 13.51
N ASP A 82 14.62 -2.81 13.86
CA ASP A 82 13.95 -3.96 13.32
C ASP A 82 12.55 -4.09 13.91
N ILE A 83 11.62 -3.38 13.30
CA ILE A 83 10.21 -3.32 13.72
C ILE A 83 9.34 -4.36 13.00
N TRP A 84 9.90 -5.08 12.03
CA TRP A 84 9.16 -6.00 11.16
C TRP A 84 9.21 -7.42 11.71
N LEU A 85 8.19 -8.23 11.40
CA LEU A 85 8.15 -9.63 11.85
C LEU A 85 9.30 -10.47 11.24
N ASP A 86 9.71 -10.16 10.02
CA ASP A 86 10.89 -10.74 9.35
C ASP A 86 11.92 -9.65 9.03
N SER A 87 12.89 -9.49 9.92
CA SER A 87 13.98 -8.52 9.84
C SER A 87 14.79 -8.56 8.57
N SER A 88 14.99 -9.78 8.09
CA SER A 88 16.00 -10.10 7.07
C SER A 88 15.53 -9.72 5.68
N ARG A 89 14.20 -9.60 5.53
CA ARG A 89 13.53 -9.43 4.25
C ARG A 89 13.52 -8.01 3.73
N TRP A 90 13.54 -7.02 4.63
CA TRP A 90 13.23 -5.63 4.31
C TRP A 90 14.50 -4.76 4.29
N LYS A 91 14.88 -4.27 3.11
CA LYS A 91 16.17 -3.59 2.87
C LYS A 91 16.10 -2.07 2.80
N GLY A 92 14.99 -1.47 3.21
CA GLY A 92 14.82 -0.03 3.30
C GLY A 92 13.48 0.33 3.89
N LYS A 93 13.28 1.59 4.27
CA LYS A 93 12.01 2.07 4.80
C LYS A 93 11.71 3.49 4.33
N PHE A 94 10.43 3.85 4.38
CA PHE A 94 9.98 5.21 4.11
C PHE A 94 8.87 5.60 5.08
N LYS A 95 8.77 6.89 5.39
CA LYS A 95 7.71 7.43 6.24
C LYS A 95 6.39 7.41 5.51
N ILE A 96 5.35 7.04 6.23
CA ILE A 96 3.96 7.13 5.78
C ILE A 96 3.14 7.89 6.82
N GLN A 97 1.91 8.25 6.47
CA GLN A 97 0.93 8.78 7.41
C GLN A 97 -0.38 8.06 7.17
N TRP A 98 -0.89 7.33 8.17
CA TRP A 98 -2.21 6.71 8.07
C TRP A 98 -3.29 7.77 8.03
N LEU A 99 -4.21 7.66 7.07
CA LEU A 99 -5.29 8.62 6.83
C LEU A 99 -6.65 8.05 7.22
N LEU A 100 -6.90 6.79 6.86
CA LEU A 100 -8.12 6.07 7.18
C LEU A 100 -7.75 4.66 7.63
N ILE A 101 -8.26 4.24 8.77
CA ILE A 101 -8.04 2.91 9.33
C ILE A 101 -9.40 2.26 9.51
N LYS A 102 -9.74 1.37 8.59
CA LYS A 102 -10.98 0.61 8.61
C LYS A 102 -10.97 -0.52 7.62
N GLU A 103 -11.76 -1.55 7.92
CA GLU A 103 -11.91 -2.72 7.07
C GLU A 103 -12.97 -2.46 5.99
N ILE A 104 -12.55 -2.57 4.73
CA ILE A 104 -13.42 -2.54 3.54
C ILE A 104 -13.35 -3.91 2.89
N PHE A 105 -14.47 -4.61 2.84
CA PHE A 105 -14.51 -5.96 2.27
C PHE A 105 -14.31 -5.91 0.77
N ILE A 106 -13.70 -6.96 0.22
CA ILE A 106 -13.49 -7.10 -1.22
C ILE A 106 -14.81 -6.93 -2.00
N LEU A 107 -15.93 -7.42 -1.45
CA LEU A 107 -17.25 -7.32 -2.06
C LEU A 107 -17.65 -5.89 -2.42
N ASP A 108 -17.27 -4.90 -1.61
CA ASP A 108 -17.61 -3.49 -1.82
C ASP A 108 -16.87 -2.87 -3.02
N ILE A 109 -15.76 -3.49 -3.44
CA ILE A 109 -14.85 -2.97 -4.47
C ILE A 109 -14.66 -3.92 -5.67
N LEU A 110 -15.36 -5.06 -5.73
CA LEU A 110 -15.28 -6.03 -6.83
C LEU A 110 -15.57 -5.44 -8.21
N LYS A 111 -16.37 -4.37 -8.26
CA LYS A 111 -16.72 -3.65 -9.50
C LYS A 111 -15.51 -2.98 -10.18
N PHE A 112 -14.41 -2.74 -9.46
CA PHE A 112 -13.22 -2.13 -10.03
C PHE A 112 -12.31 -3.17 -10.66
N GLN A 113 -12.02 -2.98 -11.94
CA GLN A 113 -11.20 -3.88 -12.74
C GLN A 113 -10.00 -3.14 -13.32
N LEU A 114 -8.89 -3.84 -13.44
CA LEU A 114 -7.64 -3.38 -14.04
C LEU A 114 -7.37 -4.18 -15.30
N ILE A 115 -6.84 -3.49 -16.31
CA ILE A 115 -6.39 -4.09 -17.56
C ILE A 115 -4.98 -4.66 -17.36
N TYR A 116 -4.80 -5.93 -17.70
CA TYR A 116 -3.51 -6.61 -17.73
C TYR A 116 -3.20 -7.10 -19.14
N ASN A 117 -1.92 -7.13 -19.50
CA ASN A 117 -1.49 -7.84 -20.70
C ASN A 117 -1.56 -9.34 -20.42
N SER A 118 -2.29 -10.08 -21.25
CA SER A 118 -2.28 -11.54 -21.19
C SER A 118 -0.90 -12.07 -21.56
N ASN A 119 -0.49 -13.17 -20.94
CA ASN A 119 0.81 -13.79 -21.21
C ASN A 119 0.89 -14.46 -22.59
N ASN A 120 -0.25 -14.74 -23.25
CA ASN A 120 -0.26 -15.65 -24.40
C ASN A 120 -0.66 -15.07 -25.76
N HIS A 121 -1.35 -13.95 -25.89
CA HIS A 121 -1.62 -13.29 -27.18
C HIS A 121 -1.81 -11.78 -26.90
N ASN A 122 -1.81 -10.92 -27.92
CA ASN A 122 -2.02 -9.46 -27.82
C ASN A 122 -3.42 -9.05 -27.29
N GLU A 123 -3.96 -9.81 -26.34
CA GLU A 123 -5.24 -9.67 -25.70
C GLU A 123 -5.05 -9.09 -24.30
N PHE A 124 -5.99 -8.22 -23.93
CA PHE A 124 -6.06 -7.61 -22.62
C PHE A 124 -7.01 -8.41 -21.73
N GLU A 125 -6.59 -8.74 -20.52
CA GLU A 125 -7.42 -9.39 -19.52
C GLU A 125 -7.86 -8.37 -18.46
N MET A 126 -9.16 -8.37 -18.13
CA MET A 126 -9.69 -7.58 -17.04
C MET A 126 -9.66 -8.40 -15.75
N ARG A 127 -8.93 -7.94 -14.74
CA ARG A 127 -8.93 -8.58 -13.41
C ARG A 127 -9.37 -7.60 -12.34
N PRO A 128 -10.14 -8.05 -11.33
CA PRO A 128 -10.52 -7.19 -10.21
C PRO A 128 -9.30 -6.57 -9.51
N VAL A 129 -9.45 -5.34 -8.99
CA VAL A 129 -8.43 -4.68 -8.16
C VAL A 129 -8.05 -5.54 -6.95
N THR A 130 -8.94 -6.41 -6.50
CA THR A 130 -8.73 -7.31 -5.35
C THR A 130 -7.68 -8.39 -5.62
N ASN A 131 -7.37 -8.65 -6.90
CA ASN A 131 -6.32 -9.57 -7.34
C ASN A 131 -4.95 -8.86 -7.52
N SER A 132 -4.86 -7.58 -7.14
CA SER A 132 -3.63 -6.80 -7.23
C SER A 132 -2.50 -7.41 -6.41
N ARG A 133 -1.30 -7.42 -7.01
CA ARG A 133 -0.06 -7.74 -6.31
C ARG A 133 0.46 -6.53 -5.54
N ASP A 134 1.46 -6.75 -4.68
CA ASP A 134 2.13 -5.68 -3.96
C ASP A 134 2.67 -4.61 -4.93
N THR A 135 2.46 -3.34 -4.60
CA THR A 135 2.81 -2.15 -5.40
C THR A 135 2.15 -2.06 -6.77
N GLN A 136 1.02 -2.73 -6.98
CA GLN A 136 0.18 -2.51 -8.18
C GLN A 136 -0.29 -1.06 -8.19
N GLU A 137 0.01 -0.33 -9.26
CA GLU A 137 -0.50 1.01 -9.45
C GLU A 137 -1.95 0.96 -9.93
N LEU A 138 -2.77 1.87 -9.41
CA LEU A 138 -4.16 2.04 -9.80
C LEU A 138 -4.31 3.28 -10.69
N PRO A 139 -5.17 3.22 -11.73
CA PRO A 139 -5.65 4.41 -12.44
C PRO A 139 -6.23 5.44 -11.47
N PHE A 140 -6.16 6.72 -11.86
CA PHE A 140 -6.56 7.82 -10.99
C PHE A 140 -8.04 7.70 -10.57
N GLU A 141 -8.90 7.41 -11.54
CA GLU A 141 -10.35 7.31 -11.38
C GLU A 141 -10.73 6.17 -10.43
N ILE A 142 -10.03 5.03 -10.51
CA ILE A 142 -10.24 3.89 -9.59
C ILE A 142 -9.77 4.27 -8.18
N GLY A 143 -8.60 4.88 -8.06
CA GLY A 143 -8.08 5.29 -6.76
C GLY A 143 -8.97 6.31 -6.04
N GLU A 144 -9.51 7.28 -6.78
CA GLU A 144 -10.45 8.27 -6.25
C GLU A 144 -11.76 7.62 -5.80
N GLN A 145 -12.34 6.74 -6.61
CA GLN A 145 -13.55 6.01 -6.24
C GLN A 145 -13.33 5.08 -5.03
N MET A 146 -12.16 4.45 -4.92
CA MET A 146 -11.81 3.68 -3.73
C MET A 146 -11.71 4.57 -2.49
N ILE A 147 -11.12 5.75 -2.56
CA ILE A 147 -11.13 6.71 -1.44
C ILE A 147 -12.57 7.05 -1.03
N GLN A 148 -13.46 7.26 -2.00
CA GLN A 148 -14.86 7.60 -1.73
C GLN A 148 -15.58 6.45 -1.01
N ILE A 149 -15.41 5.20 -1.47
CA ILE A 149 -15.95 4.02 -0.78
C ILE A 149 -15.39 3.92 0.63
N PHE A 150 -14.07 4.13 0.79
CA PHE A 150 -13.50 4.24 2.12
C PHE A 150 -14.26 5.29 2.90
N LYS A 151 -14.41 6.55 2.49
CA LYS A 151 -15.14 7.56 3.28
C LYS A 151 -16.58 7.15 3.65
N ASP A 152 -17.32 6.59 2.71
CA ASP A 152 -18.77 6.40 2.83
C ASP A 152 -19.17 5.13 3.61
N VAL A 153 -18.37 4.08 3.56
CA VAL A 153 -18.67 2.84 4.27
C VAL A 153 -18.46 3.03 5.77
N ASP A 154 -19.55 2.86 6.52
CA ASP A 154 -19.55 2.80 7.99
C ASP A 154 -19.07 1.41 8.45
N SER A 155 -17.76 1.24 8.43
CA SER A 155 -17.12 0.02 8.92
C SER A 155 -16.93 0.09 10.43
N LYS A 156 -17.44 -0.91 11.14
CA LYS A 156 -17.37 -1.02 12.61
C LYS A 156 -16.12 -1.76 13.10
N THR A 157 -15.27 -2.22 12.19
CA THR A 157 -14.12 -3.07 12.51
C THR A 157 -12.82 -2.51 11.93
N SER A 158 -11.75 -2.66 12.70
CA SER A 158 -10.39 -2.30 12.28
C SER A 158 -9.36 -3.10 13.07
N PHE A 159 -8.15 -3.22 12.52
CA PHE A 159 -7.03 -3.87 13.21
C PHE A 159 -6.69 -3.21 14.56
N LEU A 160 -7.09 -1.95 14.78
CA LEU A 160 -6.87 -1.25 16.05
C LEU A 160 -7.61 -1.92 17.22
N GLN A 161 -8.73 -2.60 16.98
CA GLN A 161 -9.47 -3.32 18.03
C GLN A 161 -8.65 -4.46 18.66
N LYS A 162 -7.62 -4.94 17.96
CA LYS A 162 -6.72 -6.01 18.42
C LYS A 162 -5.44 -5.47 19.09
N MET A 163 -5.28 -4.13 19.14
CA MET A 163 -4.16 -3.48 19.83
C MET A 163 -4.45 -3.19 21.32
N VAL A 164 -5.67 -3.47 21.78
CA VAL A 164 -6.12 -3.34 23.17
C VAL A 164 -6.03 -4.68 23.87
#